data_AF-Q0CB13-F1
#
_entry.id   AF-Q0CB13-F1
#
_cell.length_a   1.000
_cell.length_b   1.000
_cell.length_c   1.000
_cell.angle_alpha   90.00
_cell.angle_beta   90.00
_cell.angle_gamma   90.00
#
_symmetry.space_group_name_H-M   'P 1'
#
loop_
_entity.id
_entity.type
_entity.pdbx_description
1 polymer ?
#
loop_
_entity_poly.entity_id
_entity_poly.type
_entity_poly.pdbx_seq_one_letter_code
_entity_poly.pdbx_strand_id
1 'polypeptide(L)'
;MSNDDRGCIPKWGELPVEQYLIARSLTGQSYCAQKEPPEQQRLRLIGRFVDLDEIPREWDPVNYGAPSRIPTAEEIDIVLRPWRSDILRQKAWQILESGNDAPIFLRTHYDPEDDRTMEQWVSASEELENQAWWACLSDATFFNFGPDWQRVYDIMPEVAGPVSGSGYKRYPSPGIVEISRSQFKGSLSKTKQNEPNRWREDPHRFIELEAAHLLRTVAAAYILIADQEAFETGRLRLVYVDGKRNVIQETRIEPDGQTITDVIMDWDQLNLPPELWEEGTIGDRYRVTGDLGRELYQLSEADMADPGA
;
A
#
# COMPACT_ATOMS: atom_id res chain seq x y z
N MET A 1 -7.36 -5.06 -25.15
CA MET A 1 -7.30 -3.58 -25.32
C MET A 1 -6.24 -3.24 -26.35
N SER A 2 -6.45 -2.23 -27.21
CA SER A 2 -5.44 -1.83 -28.21
C SER A 2 -4.24 -1.16 -27.51
N ASN A 3 -3.03 -1.30 -28.06
CA ASN A 3 -1.82 -0.70 -27.49
C ASN A 3 -1.83 0.84 -27.44
N ASP A 4 -2.81 1.51 -28.06
CA ASP A 4 -2.94 2.98 -28.11
C ASP A 4 -3.59 3.59 -26.86
N ASP A 5 -4.18 2.81 -25.96
CA ASP A 5 -4.77 3.30 -24.69
C ASP A 5 -3.80 3.25 -23.50
N ARG A 6 -2.54 2.86 -23.71
CA ARG A 6 -1.50 2.95 -22.67
C ARG A 6 -1.18 4.44 -22.48
N GLY A 7 -1.70 5.06 -21.42
CA GLY A 7 -1.76 6.51 -21.21
C GLY A 7 -0.48 7.32 -21.52
N CYS A 8 -0.60 8.62 -21.74
CA CYS A 8 0.53 9.49 -22.08
C CYS A 8 1.67 9.39 -21.03
N ILE A 9 2.94 9.40 -21.49
CA ILE A 9 4.08 9.51 -20.56
C ILE A 9 3.98 10.89 -19.89
N PRO A 10 3.94 10.96 -18.54
CA PRO A 10 3.85 12.24 -17.84
C PRO A 10 5.10 13.08 -18.12
N LYS A 11 4.93 14.39 -18.27
CA LYS A 11 6.08 15.30 -18.38
C LYS A 11 6.87 15.29 -17.08
N TRP A 12 8.16 15.56 -17.17
CA TRP A 12 8.99 15.68 -15.99
C TRP A 12 8.45 16.74 -15.04
N GLY A 13 8.35 16.39 -13.76
CA GLY A 13 7.78 17.23 -12.71
C GLY A 13 6.27 17.05 -12.52
N GLU A 14 5.59 16.22 -13.29
CA GLU A 14 4.15 15.98 -13.08
C GLU A 14 3.86 14.98 -11.94
N LEU A 15 4.84 14.19 -11.50
CA LEU A 15 4.67 13.32 -10.34
C LEU A 15 5.00 14.06 -9.03
N PRO A 16 4.20 13.92 -7.95
CA PRO A 16 4.45 14.63 -6.69
C PRO A 16 5.83 14.35 -6.06
N VAL A 17 6.32 13.12 -6.18
CA VAL A 17 7.66 12.76 -5.72
C VAL A 17 8.75 13.47 -6.53
N GLU A 18 8.56 13.69 -7.83
CA GLU A 18 9.51 14.44 -8.66
C GLU A 18 9.60 15.89 -8.20
N GLN A 19 8.46 16.52 -7.90
CA GLN A 19 8.40 17.87 -7.29
C GLN A 19 9.16 17.91 -5.96
N TYR A 20 8.97 16.92 -5.10
CA TYR A 20 9.67 16.82 -3.83
C TYR A 20 11.19 16.70 -4.02
N LEU A 21 11.62 15.82 -4.94
CA LEU A 21 13.03 15.59 -5.23
C LEU A 21 13.70 16.85 -5.78
N ILE A 22 13.15 17.52 -6.77
CA ILE A 22 13.78 18.72 -7.35
C ILE A 22 13.81 19.88 -6.36
N ALA A 23 12.74 20.05 -5.55
CA ALA A 23 12.69 21.11 -4.55
C ALA A 23 13.77 20.95 -3.46
N ARG A 24 14.16 19.72 -3.15
CA ARG A 24 15.08 19.38 -2.04
C ARG A 24 16.48 18.94 -2.47
N SER A 25 16.69 18.58 -3.75
CA SER A 25 18.00 18.12 -4.24
C SER A 25 18.93 19.26 -4.63
N LEU A 26 18.40 20.38 -5.16
CA LEU A 26 19.20 21.52 -5.63
C LEU A 26 19.15 22.75 -4.71
N THR A 27 18.19 22.84 -3.80
CA THR A 27 18.27 23.83 -2.74
C THR A 27 19.38 23.37 -1.81
N GLY A 28 20.50 24.12 -1.74
CA GLY A 28 21.71 23.82 -0.96
C GLY A 28 21.51 23.76 0.56
N GLN A 29 20.36 23.31 1.05
CA GLN A 29 20.04 23.01 2.43
C GLN A 29 20.58 21.64 2.84
N SER A 30 21.89 21.49 2.77
CA SER A 30 22.66 20.97 3.89
C SER A 30 24.14 20.98 3.53
N TYR A 31 24.96 21.54 4.40
CA TYR A 31 26.41 21.36 4.39
C TYR A 31 26.81 19.85 4.39
N CYS A 32 25.88 18.94 4.73
CA CYS A 32 26.04 17.50 4.62
C CYS A 32 25.74 16.90 3.23
N ALA A 33 25.00 17.59 2.37
CA ALA A 33 24.67 17.11 1.02
C ALA A 33 25.90 17.04 0.09
N GLN A 34 26.98 17.74 0.44
CA GLN A 34 28.23 17.73 -0.33
C GLN A 34 29.10 16.46 -0.12
N LYS A 35 28.72 15.56 0.82
CA LYS A 35 29.50 14.33 1.11
C LYS A 35 28.76 13.02 0.81
N GLU A 36 27.46 13.08 0.54
CA GLU A 36 26.64 11.89 0.32
C GLU A 36 26.57 11.55 -1.18
N PRO A 37 26.71 10.27 -1.57
CA PRO A 37 26.48 9.85 -2.94
C PRO A 37 25.06 10.24 -3.40
N PRO A 38 24.88 10.69 -4.66
CA PRO A 38 23.57 11.13 -5.16
C PRO A 38 22.44 10.11 -4.99
N GLU A 39 22.76 8.82 -5.11
CA GLU A 39 21.82 7.72 -4.91
C GLU A 39 21.33 7.61 -3.46
N GLN A 40 22.24 7.71 -2.48
CA GLN A 40 21.88 7.67 -1.06
C GLN A 40 21.05 8.89 -0.66
N GLN A 41 21.42 10.06 -1.16
CA GLN A 41 20.63 11.28 -0.97
C GLN A 41 19.21 11.10 -1.51
N ARG A 42 19.08 10.52 -2.71
CA ARG A 42 17.79 10.28 -3.35
C ARG A 42 16.92 9.32 -2.53
N LEU A 43 17.45 8.17 -2.13
CA LEU A 43 16.72 7.19 -1.32
C LEU A 43 16.24 7.81 0.01
N ARG A 44 17.09 8.60 0.67
CA ARG A 44 16.69 9.33 1.87
C ARG A 44 15.54 10.31 1.60
N LEU A 45 15.59 11.04 0.49
CA LEU A 45 14.52 11.98 0.12
C LEU A 45 13.21 11.24 -0.22
N ILE A 46 13.28 10.10 -0.91
CA ILE A 46 12.11 9.26 -1.20
C ILE A 46 11.51 8.75 0.12
N GLY A 47 12.32 8.24 1.04
CA GLY A 47 11.85 7.85 2.38
C GLY A 47 11.12 8.99 3.09
N ARG A 48 11.70 10.20 3.10
CA ARG A 48 11.04 11.38 3.69
C ARG A 48 9.76 11.79 2.98
N PHE A 49 9.67 11.60 1.66
CA PHE A 49 8.45 11.87 0.91
C PHE A 49 7.33 10.91 1.29
N VAL A 50 7.64 9.62 1.46
CA VAL A 50 6.65 8.64 1.91
C VAL A 50 6.23 8.91 3.36
N ASP A 51 7.14 9.41 4.19
CA ASP A 51 6.86 9.77 5.59
C ASP A 51 6.11 11.09 5.77
N LEU A 52 5.74 11.82 4.69
CA LEU A 52 4.87 13.01 4.79
C LEU A 52 3.46 12.62 5.24
N ASP A 53 2.83 13.41 6.12
CA ASP A 53 1.45 13.13 6.57
C ASP A 53 0.40 13.48 5.50
N GLU A 54 0.72 14.47 4.67
CA GLU A 54 -0.10 14.94 3.56
C GLU A 54 0.83 15.28 2.40
N ILE A 55 0.46 14.83 1.20
CA ILE A 55 1.13 15.27 -0.04
C ILE A 55 0.55 16.64 -0.39
N PRO A 56 1.38 17.70 -0.48
CA PRO A 56 0.92 19.03 -0.87
C PRO A 56 0.17 19.01 -2.20
N ARG A 57 -1.02 19.61 -2.20
CA ARG A 57 -1.96 19.62 -3.33
C ARG A 57 -1.36 20.29 -4.56
N GLU A 58 -0.52 21.29 -4.36
CA GLU A 58 0.19 21.99 -5.44
C GLU A 58 1.19 21.11 -6.21
N TRP A 59 1.53 19.93 -5.70
CA TRP A 59 2.40 18.97 -6.39
C TRP A 59 1.63 17.98 -7.26
N ASP A 60 0.30 17.98 -7.18
CA ASP A 60 -0.54 17.14 -8.01
C ASP A 60 -1.13 17.95 -9.18
N PRO A 61 -0.68 17.69 -10.42
CA PRO A 61 -1.20 18.37 -11.59
C PRO A 61 -2.56 17.85 -12.08
N VAL A 62 -2.96 16.63 -11.70
CA VAL A 62 -4.23 15.99 -12.11
C VAL A 62 -5.42 16.78 -11.57
N ASN A 63 -5.39 17.14 -10.29
CA ASN A 63 -6.52 17.80 -9.63
C ASN A 63 -6.36 19.32 -9.49
N TYR A 64 -5.14 19.87 -9.63
CA TYR A 64 -4.85 21.28 -9.36
C TYR A 64 -4.14 22.04 -10.49
N GLY A 65 -3.96 21.43 -11.67
CA GLY A 65 -3.52 22.12 -12.88
C GLY A 65 -2.03 21.93 -13.22
N ALA A 66 -1.32 23.00 -13.59
CA ALA A 66 0.10 22.86 -13.96
C ALA A 66 0.96 22.55 -12.71
N PRO A 67 2.04 21.76 -12.84
CA PRO A 67 2.93 21.47 -11.71
C PRO A 67 3.50 22.78 -11.13
N SER A 68 3.64 22.82 -9.80
CA SER A 68 4.11 24.04 -9.09
C SER A 68 5.44 24.59 -9.62
N ARG A 69 6.29 23.72 -10.17
CA ARG A 69 7.57 24.05 -10.78
C ARG A 69 7.83 23.16 -11.99
N ILE A 70 8.28 23.76 -13.08
CA ILE A 70 8.79 23.02 -14.24
C ILE A 70 10.27 22.70 -13.98
N PRO A 71 10.69 21.42 -14.03
CA PRO A 71 12.09 21.06 -13.80
C PRO A 71 13.00 21.57 -14.93
N THR A 72 14.21 21.96 -14.58
CA THR A 72 15.25 22.33 -15.55
C THR A 72 15.85 21.09 -16.23
N ALA A 73 16.52 21.27 -17.38
CA ALA A 73 17.21 20.17 -18.06
C ALA A 73 18.25 19.49 -17.15
N GLU A 74 18.97 20.28 -16.34
CA GLU A 74 19.95 19.77 -15.38
C GLU A 74 19.29 18.93 -14.27
N GLU A 75 18.14 19.38 -13.74
CA GLU A 75 17.37 18.61 -12.74
C GLU A 75 16.90 17.27 -13.30
N ILE A 76 16.41 17.29 -14.54
CA ILE A 76 15.99 16.07 -15.22
C ILE A 76 17.19 15.12 -15.39
N ASP A 77 18.31 15.62 -15.90
CA ASP A 77 19.45 14.78 -16.27
C ASP A 77 20.21 14.21 -15.05
N ILE A 78 20.25 14.95 -13.94
CA ILE A 78 21.04 14.58 -12.75
C ILE A 78 20.17 13.92 -11.66
N VAL A 79 18.96 14.42 -11.43
CA VAL A 79 18.13 14.00 -10.29
C VAL A 79 17.14 12.93 -10.70
N LEU A 80 16.36 13.18 -11.76
CA LEU A 80 15.15 12.41 -12.08
C LEU A 80 15.41 11.25 -13.04
N ARG A 81 16.03 11.50 -14.19
CA ARG A 81 16.28 10.48 -15.23
C ARG A 81 17.14 9.31 -14.76
N PRO A 82 18.19 9.50 -13.93
CA PRO A 82 18.98 8.37 -13.44
C PRO A 82 18.23 7.47 -12.44
N TRP A 83 17.09 7.93 -11.92
CA TRP A 83 16.28 7.17 -10.96
C TRP A 83 15.22 6.32 -11.63
N ARG A 84 14.49 6.89 -12.59
CA ARG A 84 13.27 6.26 -13.10
C ARG A 84 13.13 6.46 -14.61
N SER A 85 12.87 5.37 -15.32
CA SER A 85 12.60 5.38 -16.76
C SER A 85 11.20 5.91 -17.07
N ASP A 86 10.96 6.32 -18.32
CA ASP A 86 9.64 6.79 -18.76
C ASP A 86 8.54 5.74 -18.59
N ILE A 87 8.86 4.45 -18.77
CA ILE A 87 7.91 3.33 -18.55
C ILE A 87 7.47 3.29 -17.08
N LEU A 88 8.42 3.36 -16.14
CA LEU A 88 8.09 3.35 -14.71
C LEU A 88 7.33 4.62 -14.30
N ARG A 89 7.62 5.76 -14.93
CA ARG A 89 6.88 7.00 -14.71
C ARG A 89 5.44 6.92 -15.19
N GLN A 90 5.21 6.30 -16.35
CA GLN A 90 3.87 6.04 -16.86
C GLN A 90 3.07 5.14 -15.91
N LYS A 91 3.68 4.09 -15.37
CA LYS A 91 3.04 3.26 -14.33
C LYS A 91 2.74 4.05 -13.05
N ALA A 92 3.71 4.83 -12.58
CA ALA A 92 3.56 5.64 -11.36
C ALA A 92 2.42 6.65 -11.47
N TRP A 93 2.27 7.26 -12.65
CA TRP A 93 1.14 8.14 -12.97
C TRP A 93 -0.19 7.40 -12.86
N GLN A 94 -0.30 6.24 -13.49
CA GLN A 94 -1.52 5.45 -13.45
C GLN A 94 -1.85 4.96 -12.04
N ILE A 95 -0.87 4.57 -11.23
CA ILE A 95 -1.08 4.21 -9.82
C ILE A 95 -1.70 5.37 -9.06
N LEU A 96 -1.17 6.59 -9.25
CA LEU A 96 -1.70 7.78 -8.59
C LEU A 96 -3.14 8.12 -9.01
N GLU A 97 -3.46 8.01 -10.31
CA GLU A 97 -4.81 8.29 -10.83
C GLU A 97 -5.83 7.20 -10.51
N SER A 98 -5.39 5.94 -10.40
CA SER A 98 -6.27 4.78 -10.24
C SER A 98 -6.98 4.70 -8.88
N GLY A 99 -6.64 5.53 -7.89
CA GLY A 99 -7.29 5.47 -6.58
C GLY A 99 -7.14 4.13 -5.83
N ASN A 100 -6.19 3.28 -6.24
CA ASN A 100 -6.05 1.88 -5.80
C ASN A 100 -7.25 0.98 -6.18
N ASP A 101 -7.85 1.21 -7.36
CA ASP A 101 -8.94 0.37 -7.89
C ASP A 101 -8.50 -1.08 -8.18
N ALA A 102 -7.20 -1.35 -8.25
CA ALA A 102 -6.63 -2.69 -8.39
C ALA A 102 -5.41 -2.86 -7.47
N PRO A 103 -5.11 -4.10 -7.00
CA PRO A 103 -3.93 -4.36 -6.20
C PRO A 103 -2.68 -4.17 -7.05
N ILE A 104 -1.61 -3.69 -6.41
CA ILE A 104 -0.28 -3.80 -7.01
C ILE A 104 0.13 -5.26 -6.98
N PHE A 105 0.46 -5.82 -8.13
CA PHE A 105 1.00 -7.17 -8.24
C PHE A 105 2.52 -7.07 -8.36
N LEU A 106 3.25 -7.43 -7.30
CA LEU A 106 4.69 -7.30 -7.20
C LEU A 106 5.37 -8.68 -7.26
N ARG A 107 6.24 -8.88 -8.24
CA ARG A 107 7.13 -10.06 -8.28
C ARG A 107 8.48 -9.71 -7.65
N THR A 108 8.84 -10.42 -6.58
CA THR A 108 10.12 -10.21 -5.88
C THR A 108 11.11 -11.35 -6.05
N HIS A 109 10.67 -12.50 -6.55
CA HIS A 109 11.50 -13.66 -6.86
C HIS A 109 11.45 -13.99 -8.36
N TYR A 110 12.60 -14.34 -8.94
CA TYR A 110 12.75 -14.54 -10.38
C TYR A 110 13.53 -15.83 -10.67
N ASP A 111 12.81 -16.85 -11.13
CA ASP A 111 13.32 -18.01 -11.84
C ASP A 111 12.69 -18.03 -13.24
N PRO A 112 13.46 -18.25 -14.33
CA PRO A 112 12.91 -18.37 -15.69
C PRO A 112 11.81 -19.42 -15.85
N GLU A 113 11.83 -20.50 -15.07
CA GLU A 113 10.81 -21.55 -15.14
C GLU A 113 9.44 -21.08 -14.62
N ASP A 114 9.42 -20.01 -13.82
CA ASP A 114 8.22 -19.44 -13.20
C ASP A 114 7.52 -18.41 -14.08
N ASP A 115 8.08 -18.01 -15.22
CA ASP A 115 7.53 -16.96 -16.07
C ASP A 115 6.12 -17.30 -16.58
N ARG A 116 5.87 -18.58 -16.92
CA ARG A 116 4.54 -19.04 -17.30
C ARG A 116 3.54 -18.99 -16.15
N THR A 117 3.99 -19.32 -14.94
CA THR A 117 3.16 -19.25 -13.73
C THR A 117 2.77 -17.81 -13.43
N MET A 118 3.72 -16.88 -13.59
CA MET A 118 3.47 -15.45 -13.46
C MET A 118 2.42 -14.95 -14.46
N GLU A 119 2.51 -15.33 -15.73
CA GLU A 119 1.51 -14.98 -16.76
C GLU A 119 0.11 -15.51 -16.39
N GLN A 120 0.04 -16.74 -15.86
CA GLN A 120 -1.21 -17.35 -15.43
C GLN A 120 -1.85 -16.58 -14.26
N TRP A 121 -1.07 -16.20 -13.25
CA TRP A 121 -1.60 -15.47 -12.10
C TRP A 121 -2.07 -14.06 -12.47
N VAL A 122 -1.38 -13.37 -13.38
CA VAL A 122 -1.78 -12.03 -13.84
C VAL A 122 -3.04 -12.06 -14.70
N SER A 123 -3.25 -13.14 -15.46
CA SER A 123 -4.43 -13.34 -16.31
C SER A 123 -5.56 -14.12 -15.63
N ALA A 124 -5.43 -14.43 -14.35
CA ALA A 124 -6.40 -15.25 -13.63
C ALA A 124 -7.76 -14.54 -13.46
N SER A 125 -7.75 -13.22 -13.25
CA SER A 125 -8.94 -12.37 -13.12
C SER A 125 -8.96 -11.31 -14.22
N GLU A 126 -10.12 -11.12 -14.86
CA GLU A 126 -10.30 -10.09 -15.89
C GLU A 126 -10.12 -8.67 -15.30
N GLU A 127 -10.55 -8.45 -14.06
CA GLU A 127 -10.38 -7.19 -13.33
C GLU A 127 -8.90 -6.85 -13.16
N LEU A 128 -8.06 -7.83 -12.81
CA LEU A 128 -6.62 -7.64 -12.70
C LEU A 128 -5.94 -7.53 -14.08
N GLU A 129 -6.29 -8.41 -15.03
CA GLU A 129 -5.68 -8.45 -16.37
C GLU A 129 -5.81 -7.11 -17.09
N ASN A 130 -6.99 -6.49 -16.99
CA ASN A 130 -7.27 -5.18 -17.58
C ASN A 130 -6.38 -4.06 -17.02
N GLN A 131 -5.92 -4.20 -15.77
CA GLN A 131 -5.07 -3.23 -15.08
C GLN A 131 -3.59 -3.64 -15.03
N ALA A 132 -3.26 -4.87 -15.45
CA ALA A 132 -1.94 -5.46 -15.30
C ALA A 132 -0.81 -4.63 -15.95
N TRP A 133 -1.10 -3.88 -17.01
CA TRP A 133 -0.09 -3.08 -17.71
C TRP A 133 0.59 -2.04 -16.80
N TRP A 134 -0.10 -1.53 -15.78
CA TRP A 134 0.45 -0.63 -14.77
C TRP A 134 0.58 -1.27 -13.39
N ALA A 135 -0.37 -2.12 -13.01
CA ALA A 135 -0.44 -2.72 -11.68
C ALA A 135 0.60 -3.85 -11.48
N CYS A 136 1.03 -4.52 -12.56
CA CYS A 136 2.03 -5.57 -12.50
C CYS A 136 3.46 -4.99 -12.54
N LEU A 137 4.20 -5.20 -11.45
CA LEU A 137 5.59 -4.85 -11.25
C LEU A 137 6.45 -6.13 -11.28
N SER A 138 6.80 -6.56 -12.50
CA SER A 138 7.52 -7.82 -12.77
C SER A 138 8.71 -7.59 -13.72
N ASP A 139 9.70 -6.85 -13.26
CA ASP A 139 10.96 -6.62 -13.96
C ASP A 139 12.12 -6.88 -12.98
N ALA A 140 12.88 -7.93 -13.25
CA ALA A 140 13.97 -8.40 -12.37
C ALA A 140 15.05 -7.34 -12.14
N THR A 141 15.22 -6.40 -13.07
CA THR A 141 16.21 -5.31 -12.97
C THR A 141 15.85 -4.34 -11.84
N PHE A 142 14.55 -4.18 -11.56
CA PHE A 142 14.04 -3.21 -10.60
C PHE A 142 13.50 -3.87 -9.34
N PHE A 143 12.79 -4.98 -9.45
CA PHE A 143 11.95 -5.51 -8.37
C PHE A 143 12.43 -6.81 -7.75
N ASN A 144 13.64 -7.28 -8.08
CA ASN A 144 14.24 -8.46 -7.47
C ASN A 144 14.76 -8.14 -6.04
N PHE A 145 13.83 -8.02 -5.10
CA PHE A 145 14.11 -7.67 -3.72
C PHE A 145 14.21 -8.87 -2.78
N GLY A 146 13.85 -10.08 -3.26
CA GLY A 146 13.67 -11.23 -2.39
C GLY A 146 12.63 -10.93 -1.29
N PRO A 147 12.95 -11.14 0.01
CA PRO A 147 12.02 -10.90 1.10
C PRO A 147 11.76 -9.41 1.39
N ASP A 148 12.67 -8.51 0.97
CA ASP A 148 12.62 -7.08 1.28
C ASP A 148 11.70 -6.30 0.33
N TRP A 149 10.47 -6.79 0.13
CA TRP A 149 9.52 -6.26 -0.84
C TRP A 149 9.21 -4.77 -0.66
N GLN A 150 9.33 -4.24 0.57
CA GLN A 150 9.12 -2.80 0.87
C GLN A 150 10.09 -1.89 0.12
N ARG A 151 11.20 -2.42 -0.43
CA ARG A 151 12.07 -1.68 -1.35
C ARG A 151 11.36 -1.22 -2.62
N VAL A 152 10.17 -1.75 -2.92
CA VAL A 152 9.31 -1.20 -3.97
C VAL A 152 9.06 0.30 -3.78
N TYR A 153 8.98 0.80 -2.54
CA TYR A 153 8.77 2.22 -2.27
C TYR A 153 9.97 3.12 -2.62
N ASP A 154 11.16 2.54 -2.81
CA ASP A 154 12.34 3.27 -3.29
C ASP A 154 12.26 3.57 -4.80
N ILE A 155 11.48 2.76 -5.52
CA ILE A 155 11.31 2.84 -6.98
C ILE A 155 9.95 3.42 -7.32
N MET A 156 8.91 3.07 -6.57
CA MET A 156 7.49 3.38 -6.78
C MET A 156 6.81 3.81 -5.45
N PRO A 157 7.23 4.91 -4.79
CA PRO A 157 6.57 5.46 -3.60
C PRO A 157 5.07 5.74 -3.77
N GLU A 158 4.57 5.83 -5.00
CA GLU A 158 3.16 5.95 -5.34
C GLU A 158 2.34 4.74 -4.87
N VAL A 159 2.96 3.55 -4.73
CA VAL A 159 2.32 2.34 -4.16
C VAL A 159 1.84 2.56 -2.73
N ALA A 160 2.45 3.49 -1.98
CA ALA A 160 1.97 3.81 -0.63
C ALA A 160 0.63 4.58 -0.66
N GLY A 161 0.29 5.21 -1.80
CA GLY A 161 -0.93 5.95 -2.05
C GLY A 161 -1.20 7.11 -1.09
N PRO A 162 -1.97 8.13 -1.48
CA PRO A 162 -2.84 8.77 -0.50
C PRO A 162 -3.97 7.80 -0.14
N VAL A 163 -4.53 7.90 1.07
CA VAL A 163 -5.75 7.16 1.41
C VAL A 163 -6.88 7.66 0.51
N SER A 164 -7.58 6.76 -0.17
CA SER A 164 -8.69 7.13 -1.07
C SER A 164 -9.72 8.01 -0.34
N GLY A 165 -10.18 9.07 -1.00
CA GLY A 165 -11.13 10.04 -0.43
C GLY A 165 -10.58 10.94 0.69
N SER A 166 -9.31 10.82 1.09
CA SER A 166 -8.70 11.62 2.17
C SER A 166 -8.13 12.98 1.71
N GLY A 167 -8.12 13.22 0.39
CA GLY A 167 -7.59 14.45 -0.20
C GLY A 167 -6.08 14.61 0.02
N TYR A 168 -5.31 13.57 -0.36
CA TYR A 168 -3.84 13.49 -0.28
C TYR A 168 -3.23 13.20 1.10
N LYS A 169 -4.06 12.85 2.08
CA LYS A 169 -3.58 12.46 3.40
C LYS A 169 -3.17 10.99 3.42
N ARG A 170 -2.12 10.67 4.17
CA ARG A 170 -1.68 9.29 4.40
C ARG A 170 -2.55 8.55 5.41
N TYR A 171 -3.46 9.25 6.09
CA TYR A 171 -4.38 8.65 7.03
C TYR A 171 -5.82 9.09 6.74
N PRO A 172 -6.80 8.22 7.03
CA PRO A 172 -8.21 8.59 6.98
C PRO A 172 -8.51 9.73 7.95
N SER A 173 -9.62 10.44 7.69
CA SER A 173 -10.03 11.51 8.59
C SER A 173 -10.32 10.96 10.00
N PRO A 174 -9.96 11.69 11.08
CA PRO A 174 -10.21 11.23 12.45
C PRO A 174 -11.68 10.88 12.72
N GLY A 175 -12.62 11.59 12.09
CA GLY A 175 -14.05 11.33 12.24
C GLY A 175 -14.47 9.96 11.68
N ILE A 176 -13.93 9.54 10.53
CA ILE A 176 -14.22 8.21 9.95
C ILE A 176 -13.67 7.09 10.85
N VAL A 177 -12.46 7.30 11.39
CA VAL A 177 -11.86 6.35 12.34
C VAL A 177 -12.67 6.25 13.62
N GLU A 178 -13.15 7.37 14.16
CA GLU A 178 -13.98 7.38 15.37
C GLU A 178 -15.32 6.64 15.18
N ILE A 179 -15.98 6.83 14.04
CA ILE A 179 -17.21 6.11 13.68
C ILE A 179 -16.92 4.61 13.61
N SER A 180 -15.88 4.21 12.88
CA SER A 180 -15.51 2.79 12.73
C SER A 180 -15.13 2.17 14.07
N ARG A 181 -14.40 2.91 14.93
CA ARG A 181 -14.03 2.45 16.27
C ARG A 181 -15.24 2.25 17.16
N SER A 182 -16.19 3.18 17.13
CA SER A 182 -17.43 3.08 17.89
C SER A 182 -18.26 1.86 17.46
N GLN A 183 -18.34 1.59 16.16
CA GLN A 183 -18.99 0.40 15.61
C GLN A 183 -18.28 -0.88 16.06
N PHE A 184 -16.95 -0.92 15.95
CA PHE A 184 -16.12 -2.03 16.43
C PHE A 184 -16.37 -2.33 17.91
N LYS A 185 -16.31 -1.33 18.79
CA LYS A 185 -16.55 -1.55 20.23
C LYS A 185 -17.96 -2.07 20.52
N GLY A 186 -18.96 -1.56 19.79
CA GLY A 186 -20.32 -2.04 19.85
C GLY A 186 -20.47 -3.50 19.39
N SER A 187 -19.75 -3.89 18.33
CA SER A 187 -19.70 -5.28 17.85
C SER A 187 -19.00 -6.18 18.85
N LEU A 188 -17.79 -5.80 19.28
CA LEU A 188 -16.97 -6.53 20.24
C LEU A 188 -17.76 -6.88 21.51
N SER A 189 -18.50 -5.91 22.07
CA SER A 189 -19.33 -6.14 23.26
C SER A 189 -20.42 -7.20 23.02
N LYS A 190 -21.08 -7.19 21.84
CA LYS A 190 -22.11 -8.16 21.48
C LYS A 190 -21.51 -9.54 21.22
N THR A 191 -20.45 -9.63 20.42
CA THR A 191 -19.80 -10.91 20.09
C THR A 191 -19.22 -11.56 21.34
N LYS A 192 -18.64 -10.77 22.26
CA LYS A 192 -18.16 -11.24 23.56
C LYS A 192 -19.26 -11.85 24.44
N GLN A 193 -20.48 -11.31 24.39
CA GLN A 193 -21.63 -11.91 25.09
C GLN A 193 -22.09 -13.21 24.44
N ASN A 194 -22.03 -13.30 23.12
CA ASN A 194 -22.44 -14.49 22.37
C ASN A 194 -21.41 -15.63 22.47
N GLU A 195 -20.12 -15.29 22.52
CA GLU A 195 -19.00 -16.24 22.46
C GLU A 195 -18.01 -16.05 23.62
N PRO A 196 -18.47 -16.15 24.89
CA PRO A 196 -17.64 -15.84 26.05
C PRO A 196 -16.48 -16.81 26.24
N ASN A 197 -16.57 -18.04 25.70
CA ASN A 197 -15.48 -19.01 25.79
C ASN A 197 -14.33 -18.65 24.86
N ARG A 198 -14.61 -18.29 23.60
CA ARG A 198 -13.57 -17.84 22.64
C ARG A 198 -12.88 -16.57 23.13
N TRP A 199 -13.63 -15.64 23.73
CA TRP A 199 -13.04 -14.47 24.39
C TRP A 199 -12.02 -14.86 25.46
N ARG A 200 -12.33 -15.83 26.34
CA ARG A 200 -11.45 -16.24 27.44
C ARG A 200 -10.23 -17.04 26.99
N GLU A 201 -10.31 -17.72 25.85
CA GLU A 201 -9.20 -18.50 25.30
C GLU A 201 -8.07 -17.59 24.81
N ASP A 202 -8.39 -16.60 23.99
CA ASP A 202 -7.44 -15.61 23.50
C ASP A 202 -8.13 -14.26 23.25
N PRO A 203 -8.17 -13.37 24.26
CA PRO A 203 -8.80 -12.06 24.13
C PRO A 203 -8.18 -11.20 23.03
N HIS A 204 -6.85 -11.29 22.83
CA HIS A 204 -6.17 -10.45 21.84
C HIS A 204 -6.51 -10.88 20.42
N ARG A 205 -6.44 -12.18 20.13
CA ARG A 205 -6.84 -12.71 18.82
C ARG A 205 -8.33 -12.45 18.56
N PHE A 206 -9.18 -12.60 19.57
CA PHE A 206 -10.60 -12.29 19.47
C PHE A 206 -10.84 -10.84 19.06
N ILE A 207 -10.17 -9.90 19.72
CA ILE A 207 -10.23 -8.47 19.39
C ILE A 207 -9.76 -8.22 17.95
N GLU A 208 -8.63 -8.80 17.56
CA GLU A 208 -8.03 -8.59 16.24
C GLU A 208 -8.94 -9.07 15.11
N LEU A 209 -9.64 -10.19 15.29
CA LEU A 209 -10.63 -10.69 14.35
C LEU A 209 -11.86 -9.78 14.26
N GLU A 210 -12.42 -9.38 15.42
CA GLU A 210 -13.56 -8.46 15.47
C GLU A 210 -13.22 -7.05 14.94
N ALA A 211 -11.94 -6.69 14.93
CA ALA A 211 -11.46 -5.39 14.47
C ALA A 211 -11.21 -5.31 12.96
N ALA A 212 -11.49 -6.36 12.18
CA ALA A 212 -11.22 -6.42 10.74
C ALA A 212 -11.70 -5.17 9.98
N HIS A 213 -12.95 -4.76 10.19
CA HIS A 213 -13.50 -3.55 9.54
C HIS A 213 -12.76 -2.26 9.97
N LEU A 214 -12.40 -2.14 11.25
CA LEU A 214 -11.65 -0.98 11.74
C LEU A 214 -10.22 -0.94 11.16
N LEU A 215 -9.58 -2.10 11.02
CA LEU A 215 -8.27 -2.23 10.38
C LEU A 215 -8.35 -1.87 8.89
N ARG A 216 -9.40 -2.32 8.18
CA ARG A 216 -9.65 -1.94 6.78
C ARG A 216 -9.86 -0.45 6.58
N THR A 217 -10.53 0.24 7.52
CA THR A 217 -10.72 1.70 7.48
C THR A 217 -9.40 2.47 7.40
N VAL A 218 -8.33 1.94 8.01
CA VAL A 218 -7.01 2.60 8.01
C VAL A 218 -6.06 2.10 6.91
N ALA A 219 -6.48 1.09 6.14
CA ALA A 219 -5.70 0.62 4.99
C ALA A 219 -5.72 1.64 3.85
N ALA A 220 -4.54 1.94 3.33
CA ALA A 220 -4.34 2.84 2.19
C ALA A 220 -4.16 2.07 0.88
N ALA A 221 -3.51 0.91 0.93
CA ALA A 221 -3.28 0.06 -0.23
C ALA A 221 -3.27 -1.43 0.14
N TYR A 222 -3.30 -2.26 -0.90
CA TYR A 222 -3.24 -3.71 -0.82
C TYR A 222 -2.38 -4.21 -1.98
N ILE A 223 -1.53 -5.20 -1.71
CA ILE A 223 -0.47 -5.65 -2.60
C ILE A 223 -0.49 -7.18 -2.66
N LEU A 224 -0.50 -7.72 -3.88
CA LEU A 224 -0.26 -9.14 -4.15
C LEU A 224 1.22 -9.33 -4.44
N ILE A 225 1.89 -10.19 -3.66
CA ILE A 225 3.32 -10.43 -3.78
C ILE A 225 3.57 -11.87 -4.22
N ALA A 226 4.21 -12.01 -5.38
CA ALA A 226 4.81 -13.24 -5.86
C ALA A 226 6.27 -13.29 -5.36
N ASP A 227 6.41 -13.73 -4.11
CA ASP A 227 7.70 -14.04 -3.48
C ASP A 227 8.10 -15.51 -3.71
N GLN A 228 9.26 -15.91 -3.20
CA GLN A 228 9.76 -17.27 -3.37
C GLN A 228 8.76 -18.32 -2.84
N GLU A 229 8.18 -18.06 -1.66
CA GLU A 229 7.18 -18.96 -1.05
C GLU A 229 5.92 -19.08 -1.91
N ALA A 230 5.52 -18.01 -2.61
CA ALA A 230 4.38 -18.07 -3.53
C ALA A 230 4.60 -19.06 -4.67
N PHE A 231 5.81 -19.11 -5.25
CA PHE A 231 6.14 -20.09 -6.30
C PHE A 231 6.28 -21.51 -5.73
N GLU A 232 6.79 -21.66 -4.50
CA GLU A 232 6.91 -22.96 -3.84
C GLU A 232 5.55 -23.57 -3.42
N THR A 233 4.62 -22.72 -2.97
CA THR A 233 3.33 -23.15 -2.41
C THR A 233 2.16 -23.01 -3.38
N GLY A 234 2.34 -22.23 -4.45
CA GLY A 234 1.27 -21.83 -5.35
C GLY A 234 0.34 -20.74 -4.81
N ARG A 235 0.69 -20.07 -3.68
CA ARG A 235 -0.17 -19.08 -3.01
C ARG A 235 0.45 -17.69 -2.92
N LEU A 236 -0.22 -16.69 -3.46
CA LEU A 236 0.24 -15.29 -3.39
C LEU A 236 0.16 -14.75 -1.97
N ARG A 237 1.12 -13.91 -1.58
CA ARG A 237 0.99 -13.12 -0.35
C ARG A 237 0.12 -11.92 -0.62
N LEU A 238 -0.97 -11.77 0.10
CA LEU A 238 -1.77 -10.55 0.13
C LEU A 238 -1.37 -9.73 1.36
N VAL A 239 -1.03 -8.46 1.15
CA VAL A 239 -0.63 -7.54 2.22
C VAL A 239 -1.46 -6.27 2.16
N TYR A 240 -2.14 -5.94 3.26
CA TYR A 240 -2.78 -4.63 3.45
C TYR A 240 -1.84 -3.70 4.22
N VAL A 241 -1.68 -2.48 3.74
CA VAL A 241 -0.77 -1.47 4.31
C VAL A 241 -1.48 -0.16 4.58
N ASP A 242 -1.04 0.54 5.63
CA ASP A 242 -1.44 1.93 5.86
C ASP A 242 -0.67 2.92 4.95
N GLY A 243 -1.03 4.21 4.99
CA GLY A 243 -0.35 5.22 4.18
C GLY A 243 1.07 5.56 4.63
N LYS A 244 1.60 4.90 5.67
CA LYS A 244 3.00 4.98 6.11
C LYS A 244 3.77 3.68 5.88
N ARG A 245 3.21 2.75 5.09
CA ARG A 245 3.81 1.45 4.73
C ARG A 245 3.84 0.42 5.86
N ASN A 246 3.16 0.67 6.97
CA ASN A 246 3.04 -0.31 8.02
C ASN A 246 2.08 -1.41 7.55
N VAL A 247 2.50 -2.67 7.72
CA VAL A 247 1.64 -3.82 7.46
C VAL A 247 0.52 -3.83 8.50
N ILE A 248 -0.72 -3.80 8.02
CA ILE A 248 -1.92 -3.95 8.84
C ILE A 248 -2.22 -5.44 9.01
N GLN A 249 -2.29 -6.15 7.89
CA GLN A 249 -2.59 -7.57 7.83
C GLN A 249 -1.85 -8.18 6.64
N GLU A 250 -1.48 -9.44 6.80
CA GLU A 250 -1.00 -10.27 5.69
C GLU A 250 -1.63 -11.66 5.74
N THR A 251 -1.85 -12.24 4.56
CA THR A 251 -2.35 -13.61 4.41
C THR A 251 -1.83 -14.24 3.11
N ARG A 252 -2.07 -15.54 2.92
CA ARG A 252 -1.74 -16.29 1.70
C ARG A 252 -3.04 -16.68 1.01
N ILE A 253 -3.18 -16.31 -0.27
CA ILE A 253 -4.40 -16.55 -1.04
C ILE A 253 -4.12 -17.43 -2.25
N GLU A 254 -5.15 -18.14 -2.72
CA GLU A 254 -5.10 -18.85 -3.98
C GLU A 254 -5.11 -17.84 -5.15
N PRO A 255 -4.23 -18.00 -6.17
CA PRO A 255 -4.12 -17.08 -7.29
C PRO A 255 -5.12 -17.43 -8.41
N ASP A 256 -6.35 -17.79 -8.04
CA ASP A 256 -7.42 -18.06 -8.99
C ASP A 256 -8.28 -16.81 -9.24
N GLY A 257 -9.01 -16.82 -10.35
CA GLY A 257 -9.80 -15.67 -10.78
C GLY A 257 -10.85 -15.24 -9.77
N GLN A 258 -11.55 -16.18 -9.13
CA GLN A 258 -12.59 -15.85 -8.17
C GLN A 258 -12.00 -15.16 -6.94
N THR A 259 -10.94 -15.74 -6.37
CA THR A 259 -10.28 -15.20 -5.18
C THR A 259 -9.71 -13.80 -5.44
N ILE A 260 -9.08 -13.56 -6.60
CA ILE A 260 -8.55 -12.24 -6.94
C ILE A 260 -9.68 -11.22 -7.17
N THR A 261 -10.75 -11.60 -7.88
CA THR A 261 -11.91 -10.73 -8.10
C THR A 261 -12.58 -10.38 -6.76
N ASP A 262 -12.72 -11.33 -5.85
CA ASP A 262 -13.28 -11.08 -4.51
C ASP A 262 -12.43 -10.06 -3.75
N VAL A 263 -11.10 -10.24 -3.70
CA VAL A 263 -10.18 -9.27 -3.06
C VAL A 263 -10.34 -7.85 -3.62
N ILE A 264 -10.51 -7.71 -4.94
CA ILE A 264 -10.72 -6.41 -5.60
C ILE A 264 -12.09 -5.81 -5.22
N MET A 265 -13.16 -6.61 -5.27
CA MET A 265 -14.52 -6.17 -4.93
C MET A 265 -14.67 -5.83 -3.45
N ASP A 266 -14.01 -6.56 -2.57
CA ASP A 266 -13.97 -6.27 -1.15
C ASP A 266 -13.24 -4.97 -0.85
N TRP A 267 -12.16 -4.71 -1.59
CA TRP A 267 -11.50 -3.42 -1.52
C TRP A 267 -12.45 -2.28 -1.90
N ASP A 268 -13.14 -2.36 -3.03
CA ASP A 268 -14.06 -1.33 -3.53
C ASP A 268 -15.25 -1.11 -2.58
N GLN A 269 -15.87 -2.19 -2.11
CA GLN A 269 -17.09 -2.12 -1.30
C GLN A 269 -16.82 -1.84 0.19
N LEU A 270 -15.55 -1.68 0.58
CA LEU A 270 -15.13 -1.68 1.99
C LEU A 270 -15.62 -2.93 2.75
N ASN A 271 -15.85 -4.01 2.01
CA ASN A 271 -16.23 -5.31 2.55
C ASN A 271 -14.98 -6.11 2.91
N LEU A 272 -15.16 -7.14 3.73
CA LEU A 272 -14.08 -8.02 4.14
C LEU A 272 -14.64 -9.44 4.23
N PRO A 273 -14.10 -10.42 3.49
CA PRO A 273 -14.39 -11.81 3.72
C PRO A 273 -13.82 -12.16 5.10
N PRO A 274 -14.65 -12.62 6.05
CA PRO A 274 -14.16 -13.04 7.35
C PRO A 274 -13.00 -14.04 7.25
N GLU A 275 -13.03 -14.91 6.24
CA GLU A 275 -12.05 -15.97 6.02
C GLU A 275 -10.63 -15.44 5.79
N LEU A 276 -10.48 -14.36 4.99
CA LEU A 276 -9.16 -13.77 4.71
C LEU A 276 -8.53 -13.16 5.97
N TRP A 277 -9.35 -12.65 6.89
CA TRP A 277 -8.90 -12.08 8.16
C TRP A 277 -8.67 -13.15 9.23
N GLU A 278 -9.48 -14.22 9.23
CA GLU A 278 -9.32 -15.35 10.12
C GLU A 278 -8.03 -16.14 9.90
N GLU A 279 -7.63 -16.33 8.64
CA GLU A 279 -6.38 -16.99 8.27
C GLU A 279 -5.17 -16.05 8.27
N GLY A 280 -5.43 -14.73 8.30
CA GLY A 280 -4.40 -13.70 8.24
C GLY A 280 -3.70 -13.41 9.58
N THR A 281 -2.49 -12.86 9.47
CA THR A 281 -1.69 -12.37 10.58
C THR A 281 -1.75 -10.85 10.63
N ILE A 282 -2.05 -10.29 11.81
CA ILE A 282 -2.00 -8.84 12.03
C ILE A 282 -0.54 -8.40 12.22
N GLY A 283 -0.16 -7.33 11.52
CA GLY A 283 1.17 -6.76 11.62
C GLY A 283 1.47 -6.25 13.03
N ASP A 284 2.71 -6.43 13.48
CA ASP A 284 3.09 -6.26 14.90
C ASP A 284 2.70 -4.91 15.51
N ARG A 285 2.76 -3.83 14.72
CA ARG A 285 2.38 -2.48 15.17
C ARG A 285 0.87 -2.33 15.37
N TYR A 286 0.07 -3.06 14.61
CA TYR A 286 -1.39 -3.01 14.63
C TYR A 286 -2.04 -4.02 15.58
N ARG A 287 -1.28 -4.99 16.10
CA ARG A 287 -1.76 -5.90 17.16
C ARG A 287 -2.30 -5.11 18.35
N VAL A 288 -3.16 -5.74 19.17
CA VAL A 288 -3.76 -5.09 20.36
C VAL A 288 -2.71 -4.43 21.26
N THR A 289 -1.56 -5.09 21.40
CA THR A 289 -0.43 -4.63 22.22
C THR A 289 0.53 -3.69 21.49
N GLY A 290 0.38 -3.56 20.17
CA GLY A 290 1.20 -2.73 19.29
C GLY A 290 0.99 -1.22 19.55
N ASP A 291 1.92 -0.41 19.09
CA ASP A 291 1.83 1.05 19.26
C ASP A 291 0.68 1.66 18.47
N LEU A 292 0.54 1.31 17.18
CA LEU A 292 -0.56 1.76 16.33
C LEU A 292 -1.89 1.10 16.72
N GLY A 293 -1.88 -0.18 17.09
CA GLY A 293 -3.08 -0.89 17.54
C GLY A 293 -3.68 -0.27 18.80
N ARG A 294 -2.86 0.11 19.79
CA ARG A 294 -3.34 0.83 20.99
C ARG A 294 -3.98 2.18 20.65
N GLU A 295 -3.39 2.94 19.74
CA GLU A 295 -3.96 4.22 19.28
C GLU A 295 -5.25 4.04 18.48
N LEU A 296 -5.33 2.98 17.67
CA LEU A 296 -6.46 2.68 16.82
C LEU A 296 -7.65 2.14 17.62
N TYR A 297 -7.45 1.14 18.47
CA TYR A 297 -8.53 0.46 19.18
C TYR A 297 -9.03 1.26 20.39
N GLN A 298 -8.12 1.97 21.08
CA GLN A 298 -8.39 2.74 22.30
C GLN A 298 -9.24 1.98 23.31
N LEU A 299 -8.91 0.71 23.55
CA LEU A 299 -9.66 -0.15 24.46
C LEU A 299 -9.49 0.36 25.89
N SER A 300 -10.62 0.47 26.59
CA SER A 300 -10.68 0.78 28.01
C SER A 300 -10.66 -0.49 28.84
N GLU A 301 -10.44 -0.37 30.16
CA GLU A 301 -10.61 -1.47 31.11
C GLU A 301 -11.99 -2.13 30.98
N ALA A 302 -13.05 -1.35 30.71
CA ALA A 302 -14.40 -1.87 30.52
C ALA A 302 -14.54 -2.71 29.24
N ASP A 303 -13.84 -2.35 28.17
CA ASP A 303 -13.84 -3.12 26.93
C ASP A 303 -13.15 -4.49 27.14
N MET A 304 -12.14 -4.53 28.01
CA MET A 304 -11.37 -5.73 28.36
C MET A 304 -12.04 -6.59 29.44
N ALA A 305 -12.97 -6.06 30.24
CA ALA A 305 -13.60 -6.78 31.34
C ALA A 305 -14.49 -7.94 30.89
N ASP A 306 -14.45 -9.07 31.59
CA ASP A 306 -15.20 -10.28 31.22
C ASP A 306 -16.72 -10.04 31.05
N PRO A 307 -17.39 -10.79 30.14
CA PRO A 307 -18.82 -10.64 29.95
C PRO A 307 -19.56 -11.05 31.24
N GLY A 308 -20.21 -10.07 31.89
CA GLY A 308 -20.99 -10.27 33.12
C GLY A 308 -20.29 -9.90 34.44
N ALA A 309 -19.14 -9.24 34.38
CA ALA A 309 -18.50 -8.59 35.54
C ALA A 309 -19.08 -7.19 35.82
#